data_AF-E6YN96-F1
#
_entry.id   AF-E6YN96-F1
#
_cell.length_a   1.000
_cell.length_b   1.000
_cell.length_c   1.000
_cell.angle_alpha   90.00
_cell.angle_beta   90.00
_cell.angle_gamma   90.00
#
_symmetry.space_group_name_H-M   'P 1'
#
loop_
_entity.id
_entity.type
_entity.pdbx_description
1 polymer ?
#
loop_
_entity_poly.entity_id
_entity_poly.type
_entity_poly.pdbx_seq_one_letter_code
_entity_poly.pdbx_strand_id
1 'polypeptide(L)'
;MDSIHIIGGNPLNGVIPISGAKNAALPLMVAALLTKETLTLKYIPHLVDVELLLRILNHHGIGYAVEGRTAHQESGYSRTIHFTAKKITTVHAPYELVTKMRASFWVIGPLLARCREAYVSLPGGCAIGTRPVDFILEGLKSLGAHIVIEQGYVHAKAPEGLQGGRYRFPKVTVGGTHVLLMAAVMAKGTTVLDNAACEPEVTNLIQALKAMGARISGEGTQTLTIHGVEKLHSAKVQVIPDRIEAGTYAMAVAMIGGDVFLKNANPHHLTEVLECLKKTGLEIEIKPEGINVRRNPEQKIMPVDIKTGPFPAFPTDLQAQFMALMTRAQGNAHITEIVFENRFMHVQELIRLGAQITLNGQTALVCGTENLQGAQVMATDLRASVSLVIAALAAQGKTIVSRVYHLDRGFERLEEKLAQCGANIQRVTG
;
A
#
# COMPACT_ATOMS: atom_id res chain seq x y z
N MET A 1 -4.99 -8.68 -23.94
CA MET A 1 -4.73 -7.99 -22.65
C MET A 1 -6.06 -7.58 -22.06
N ASP A 2 -6.29 -7.93 -20.80
CA ASP A 2 -7.54 -7.68 -20.09
C ASP A 2 -7.93 -6.18 -20.01
N SER A 3 -9.24 -5.93 -19.98
CA SER A 3 -9.86 -4.61 -19.76
C SER A 3 -11.00 -4.70 -18.73
N ILE A 4 -11.38 -3.56 -18.15
CA ILE A 4 -12.57 -3.43 -17.32
C ILE A 4 -13.57 -2.52 -18.05
N HIS A 5 -14.80 -3.01 -18.25
CA HIS A 5 -15.89 -2.29 -18.87
C HIS A 5 -16.90 -1.86 -17.81
N ILE A 6 -17.27 -0.57 -17.81
CA ILE A 6 -18.15 0.02 -16.80
C ILE A 6 -19.26 0.79 -17.52
N ILE A 7 -20.50 0.62 -17.07
CA ILE A 7 -21.63 1.51 -17.39
C ILE A 7 -22.00 2.24 -16.10
N GLY A 8 -21.81 3.56 -16.07
CA GLY A 8 -22.03 4.36 -14.86
C GLY A 8 -23.51 4.63 -14.57
N GLY A 9 -23.78 5.17 -13.38
CA GLY A 9 -25.09 5.68 -12.98
C GLY A 9 -25.84 4.88 -11.91
N ASN A 10 -25.32 3.72 -11.48
CA ASN A 10 -25.99 2.88 -10.47
C ASN A 10 -25.44 3.15 -9.05
N PRO A 11 -26.29 3.44 -8.04
CA PRO A 11 -25.88 3.55 -6.63
C PRO A 11 -25.29 2.23 -6.10
N LEU A 12 -24.30 2.31 -5.20
CA LEU A 12 -23.69 1.14 -4.57
C LEU A 12 -24.46 0.78 -3.29
N ASN A 13 -24.94 -0.45 -3.17
CA ASN A 13 -25.64 -0.91 -1.98
C ASN A 13 -25.18 -2.32 -1.58
N GLY A 14 -24.83 -2.51 -0.31
CA GLY A 14 -24.48 -3.85 0.22
C GLY A 14 -23.25 -3.85 1.13
N VAL A 15 -22.48 -4.94 1.08
CA VAL A 15 -21.33 -5.15 1.95
C VAL A 15 -20.09 -5.39 1.10
N ILE A 16 -19.03 -4.61 1.35
CA ILE A 16 -17.72 -4.83 0.74
C ILE A 16 -16.73 -5.28 1.83
N PRO A 17 -16.25 -6.54 1.79
CA PRO A 17 -15.20 -6.99 2.69
C PRO A 17 -13.84 -6.39 2.28
N ILE A 18 -13.21 -5.71 3.22
CA ILE A 18 -11.87 -5.14 3.04
C ILE A 18 -10.82 -6.24 3.24
N SER A 19 -9.95 -6.39 2.25
CA SER A 19 -8.82 -7.31 2.22
C SER A 19 -7.70 -6.84 3.17
N GLY A 20 -6.72 -7.70 3.44
CA GLY A 20 -5.53 -7.30 4.18
C GLY A 20 -4.68 -6.30 3.41
N ALA A 21 -4.04 -5.40 4.13
CA ALA A 21 -3.20 -4.33 3.61
C ALA A 21 -2.01 -4.89 2.85
N LYS A 22 -1.94 -4.62 1.53
CA LYS A 22 -0.78 -5.00 0.72
C LYS A 22 0.52 -4.45 1.32
N ASN A 23 0.51 -3.16 1.68
CA ASN A 23 1.69 -2.47 2.18
C ASN A 23 2.11 -2.92 3.60
N ALA A 24 1.24 -3.64 4.34
CA ALA A 24 1.62 -4.34 5.57
C ALA A 24 2.04 -5.80 5.30
N ALA A 25 1.38 -6.49 4.37
CA ALA A 25 1.72 -7.87 4.02
C ALA A 25 3.17 -7.98 3.49
N LEU A 26 3.58 -7.08 2.58
CA LEU A 26 4.92 -7.13 1.99
C LEU A 26 6.07 -7.09 3.03
N PRO A 27 6.16 -6.11 3.96
CA PRO A 27 7.23 -6.11 4.97
C PRO A 27 7.11 -7.29 5.95
N LEU A 28 5.89 -7.74 6.29
CA LEU A 28 5.69 -8.92 7.15
C LEU A 28 6.23 -10.21 6.49
N MET A 29 5.99 -10.38 5.19
CA MET A 29 6.53 -11.50 4.43
C MET A 29 8.07 -11.44 4.39
N VAL A 30 8.66 -10.25 4.21
CA VAL A 30 10.12 -10.05 4.24
C VAL A 30 10.68 -10.35 5.64
N ALA A 31 9.96 -10.05 6.72
CA ALA A 31 10.38 -10.35 8.09
C ALA A 31 10.55 -11.86 8.36
N ALA A 32 9.96 -12.75 7.56
CA ALA A 32 10.21 -14.18 7.64
C ALA A 32 11.70 -14.55 7.43
N LEU A 33 12.47 -13.69 6.74
CA LEU A 33 13.92 -13.82 6.61
C LEU A 33 14.68 -13.61 7.92
N LEU A 34 14.04 -13.22 9.03
CA LEU A 34 14.73 -12.99 10.30
C LEU A 34 14.77 -14.22 11.22
N THR A 35 13.95 -15.24 10.96
CA THR A 35 13.91 -16.46 11.81
C THR A 35 14.05 -17.74 10.98
N LYS A 36 14.58 -18.79 11.62
CA LYS A 36 14.61 -20.15 11.07
C LYS A 36 13.29 -20.89 11.29
N GLU A 37 12.51 -20.43 12.27
CA GLU A 37 11.21 -20.98 12.63
C GLU A 37 10.12 -20.49 11.66
N THR A 38 8.90 -20.99 11.81
CA THR A 38 7.79 -20.65 10.91
C THR A 38 7.08 -19.37 11.34
N LEU A 39 7.03 -18.38 10.45
CA LEU A 39 6.17 -17.20 10.59
C LEU A 39 4.85 -17.46 9.85
N THR A 40 3.73 -17.42 10.58
CA THR A 40 2.39 -17.60 9.99
C THR A 40 1.71 -16.24 9.87
N LEU A 41 1.34 -15.87 8.64
CA LEU A 41 0.68 -14.61 8.34
C LEU A 41 -0.75 -14.88 7.87
N LYS A 42 -1.73 -14.34 8.58
CA LYS A 42 -3.15 -14.38 8.24
C LYS A 42 -3.57 -13.15 7.47
N TYR A 43 -4.63 -13.26 6.68
CA TYR A 43 -5.23 -12.17 5.90
C TYR A 43 -4.29 -11.57 4.84
N ILE A 44 -3.42 -12.37 4.21
CA ILE A 44 -2.62 -11.89 3.08
C ILE A 44 -3.51 -11.73 1.84
N PRO A 45 -3.55 -10.55 1.19
CA PRO A 45 -4.36 -10.34 -0.01
C PRO A 45 -3.81 -11.12 -1.21
N HIS A 46 -4.68 -11.51 -2.14
CA HIS A 46 -4.26 -12.15 -3.39
C HIS A 46 -3.98 -11.10 -4.48
N LEU A 47 -2.73 -10.64 -4.54
CA LEU A 47 -2.28 -9.58 -5.44
C LEU A 47 -0.99 -9.97 -6.18
N VAL A 48 -0.77 -9.40 -7.36
CA VAL A 48 0.44 -9.65 -8.16
C VAL A 48 1.73 -9.33 -7.40
N ASP A 49 1.76 -8.23 -6.63
CA ASP A 49 2.94 -7.86 -5.83
C ASP A 49 3.26 -8.93 -4.75
N VAL A 50 2.24 -9.57 -4.17
CA VAL A 50 2.42 -10.68 -3.20
C VAL A 50 3.05 -11.89 -3.88
N GLU A 51 2.55 -12.26 -5.07
CA GLU A 51 3.08 -13.39 -5.84
C GLU A 51 4.52 -13.13 -6.32
N LEU A 52 4.85 -11.90 -6.71
CA LEU A 52 6.22 -11.52 -7.04
C LEU A 52 7.15 -11.61 -5.83
N LEU A 53 6.70 -11.16 -4.65
CA LEU A 53 7.50 -11.27 -3.44
C LEU A 53 7.71 -12.73 -3.02
N LEU A 54 6.69 -13.59 -3.15
CA LEU A 54 6.82 -15.03 -2.90
C LEU A 54 7.96 -15.65 -3.72
N ARG A 55 8.08 -15.29 -5.01
CA ARG A 55 9.18 -15.76 -5.87
C ARG A 55 10.56 -15.32 -5.36
N ILE A 56 10.65 -14.11 -4.83
CA ILE A 56 11.92 -13.55 -4.31
C ILE A 56 12.31 -14.20 -2.99
N LEU A 57 11.35 -14.36 -2.09
CA LEU A 57 11.59 -15.07 -0.84
C LEU A 57 11.98 -16.53 -1.11
N ASN A 58 11.30 -17.18 -2.06
CA ASN A 58 11.65 -18.53 -2.48
C ASN A 58 13.05 -18.62 -3.10
N HIS A 59 13.47 -17.63 -3.89
CA HIS A 59 14.84 -17.53 -4.42
C HIS A 59 15.90 -17.55 -3.29
N HIS A 60 15.63 -16.88 -2.16
CA HIS A 60 16.49 -16.91 -0.98
C HIS A 60 16.39 -18.21 -0.15
N GLY A 61 15.56 -19.18 -0.56
CA GLY A 61 15.40 -20.48 0.10
C GLY A 61 14.24 -20.52 1.10
N ILE A 62 13.33 -19.55 1.08
CA ILE A 62 12.12 -19.60 1.91
C ILE A 62 11.13 -20.61 1.33
N GLY A 63 10.81 -21.63 2.12
CA GLY A 63 9.66 -22.48 1.87
C GLY A 63 8.39 -21.77 2.33
N TYR A 64 7.31 -21.88 1.56
CA TYR A 64 6.00 -21.37 1.97
C TYR A 64 4.90 -22.40 1.70
N ALA A 65 3.89 -22.38 2.55
CA ALA A 65 2.69 -23.20 2.41
C ALA A 65 1.45 -22.33 2.60
N VAL A 66 0.47 -22.48 1.72
CA VAL A 66 -0.81 -21.76 1.78
C VAL A 66 -1.85 -22.67 2.43
N GLU A 67 -2.52 -22.20 3.48
CA GLU A 67 -3.62 -22.97 4.09
C GLU A 67 -4.73 -23.19 3.06
N GLY A 68 -5.29 -24.41 3.02
CA GLY A 68 -6.45 -24.73 2.20
C GLY A 68 -7.69 -23.97 2.65
N ARG A 69 -8.68 -23.86 1.76
CA ARG A 69 -9.99 -23.30 2.13
C ARG A 69 -10.70 -24.21 3.12
N THR A 70 -11.26 -23.64 4.18
CA THR A 70 -12.12 -24.38 5.12
C THR A 70 -13.58 -24.17 4.75
N ALA A 71 -14.45 -25.13 5.11
CA ALA A 71 -15.89 -25.09 4.79
C ALA A 71 -16.63 -23.86 5.35
N HIS A 72 -16.04 -23.16 6.33
CA HIS A 72 -16.60 -21.99 7.00
C HIS A 72 -15.88 -20.67 6.66
N GLN A 73 -15.00 -20.64 5.64
CA GLN A 73 -14.47 -19.37 5.16
C GLN A 73 -15.54 -18.62 4.37
N GLU A 74 -16.26 -17.72 5.05
CA GLU A 74 -17.37 -16.91 4.50
C GLU A 74 -16.98 -16.00 3.34
N SER A 75 -15.69 -15.79 3.08
CA SER A 75 -15.24 -14.97 1.96
C SER A 75 -13.91 -15.47 1.39
N GLY A 76 -13.83 -15.58 0.07
CA GLY A 76 -12.63 -16.01 -0.66
C GLY A 76 -11.55 -14.94 -0.78
N TYR A 77 -11.64 -13.86 0.01
CA TYR A 77 -10.71 -12.74 0.01
C TYR A 77 -9.71 -12.92 1.15
N SER A 78 -8.43 -12.89 0.82
CA SER A 78 -7.29 -13.15 1.72
C SER A 78 -6.98 -14.62 2.08
N ARG A 79 -5.70 -14.89 2.39
CA ARG A 79 -5.14 -16.24 2.63
C ARG A 79 -4.27 -16.26 3.89
N THR A 80 -4.16 -17.43 4.52
CA THR A 80 -3.08 -17.69 5.49
C THR A 80 -1.90 -18.33 4.78
N ILE A 81 -0.70 -17.79 5.01
CA ILE A 81 0.54 -18.35 4.45
C ILE A 81 1.55 -18.56 5.58
N HIS A 82 2.15 -19.74 5.60
CA HIS A 82 3.27 -20.08 6.47
C HIS A 82 4.57 -19.87 5.71
N PHE A 83 5.54 -19.21 6.34
CA PHE A 83 6.87 -18.98 5.79
C PHE A 83 7.92 -19.61 6.69
N THR A 84 8.77 -20.45 6.13
CA THR A 84 9.86 -21.12 6.86
C THR A 84 11.18 -20.86 6.16
N ALA A 85 12.08 -20.16 6.83
CA ALA A 85 13.37 -19.76 6.30
C ALA A 85 14.53 -20.48 7.03
N LYS A 86 14.48 -21.82 7.10
CA LYS A 86 15.42 -22.66 7.88
C LYS A 86 16.89 -22.44 7.48
N LYS A 87 17.15 -22.29 6.18
CA LYS A 87 18.46 -21.98 5.61
C LYS A 87 18.29 -20.95 4.50
N ILE A 88 19.06 -19.86 4.55
CA ILE A 88 19.21 -18.96 3.38
C ILE A 88 20.12 -19.67 2.39
N THR A 89 19.64 -19.89 1.17
CA THR A 89 20.41 -20.53 0.11
C THR A 89 21.31 -19.55 -0.64
N THR A 90 20.92 -18.28 -0.69
CA THR A 90 21.66 -17.21 -1.38
C THR A 90 21.37 -15.85 -0.76
N VAL A 91 22.37 -14.97 -0.72
CA VAL A 91 22.24 -13.55 -0.34
C VAL A 91 22.07 -12.64 -1.56
N HIS A 92 22.08 -13.22 -2.77
CA HIS A 92 21.90 -12.51 -4.03
C HIS A 92 20.42 -12.36 -4.38
N ALA A 93 19.97 -11.13 -4.65
CA ALA A 93 18.65 -10.83 -5.19
C ALA A 93 18.81 -10.24 -6.61
N PRO A 94 18.51 -11.01 -7.66
CA PRO A 94 18.85 -10.66 -9.04
C PRO A 94 17.97 -9.55 -9.63
N TYR A 95 18.53 -8.83 -10.59
CA TYR A 95 17.87 -7.73 -11.32
C TYR A 95 16.48 -8.13 -11.86
N GLU A 96 16.35 -9.29 -12.49
CA GLU A 96 15.11 -9.76 -13.10
C GLU A 96 13.91 -9.85 -12.14
N LEU A 97 14.19 -10.10 -10.86
CA LEU A 97 13.17 -10.14 -9.82
C LEU A 97 12.95 -8.78 -9.18
N VAL A 98 14.02 -8.03 -8.90
CA VAL A 98 13.94 -6.72 -8.25
C VAL A 98 13.32 -5.66 -9.16
N THR A 99 13.60 -5.69 -10.47
CA THR A 99 13.06 -4.71 -11.42
C THR A 99 11.53 -4.79 -11.56
N LYS A 100 10.91 -5.93 -11.23
CA LYS A 100 9.46 -6.12 -11.32
C LYS A 100 8.72 -5.48 -10.14
N MET A 101 9.37 -5.38 -8.98
CA MET A 101 8.77 -4.80 -7.78
C MET A 101 9.83 -4.16 -6.90
N ARG A 102 9.72 -2.85 -6.65
CA ARG A 102 10.69 -2.12 -5.83
C ARG A 102 10.80 -2.60 -4.38
N ALA A 103 9.69 -3.05 -3.78
CA ALA A 103 9.66 -3.56 -2.39
C ALA A 103 10.57 -4.79 -2.19
N SER A 104 10.95 -5.46 -3.27
CA SER A 104 11.93 -6.54 -3.28
C SER A 104 13.27 -6.14 -2.70
N PHE A 105 13.65 -4.86 -2.80
CA PHE A 105 14.90 -4.36 -2.22
C PHE A 105 14.93 -4.49 -0.69
N TRP A 106 13.77 -4.58 -0.03
CA TRP A 106 13.69 -4.63 1.43
C TRP A 106 14.32 -5.88 2.05
N VAL A 107 14.57 -6.93 1.27
CA VAL A 107 15.30 -8.14 1.73
C VAL A 107 16.72 -7.81 2.21
N ILE A 108 17.31 -6.69 1.77
CA ILE A 108 18.66 -6.27 2.20
C ILE A 108 18.81 -6.17 3.72
N GLY A 109 17.78 -5.67 4.42
CA GLY A 109 17.79 -5.52 5.88
C GLY A 109 17.91 -6.85 6.62
N PRO A 110 16.93 -7.77 6.49
CA PRO A 110 16.97 -9.05 7.18
C PRO A 110 18.08 -9.99 6.67
N LEU A 111 18.48 -9.91 5.39
CA LEU A 111 19.67 -10.64 4.91
C LEU A 111 20.92 -10.17 5.64
N LEU A 112 21.12 -8.86 5.78
CA LEU A 112 22.27 -8.34 6.49
C LEU A 112 22.24 -8.68 7.99
N ALA A 113 21.06 -8.62 8.61
CA ALA A 113 20.87 -9.02 10.01
C ALA A 113 21.19 -10.50 10.26
N ARG A 114 20.75 -11.41 9.37
CA ARG A 114 20.86 -12.86 9.57
C ARG A 114 22.11 -13.49 8.95
N CYS A 115 22.53 -13.01 7.79
CA CYS A 115 23.65 -13.54 7.00
C CYS A 115 24.90 -12.66 7.02
N ARG A 116 24.82 -11.44 7.56
CA ARG A 116 25.94 -10.46 7.56
C ARG A 116 26.39 -10.01 6.18
N GLU A 117 25.68 -10.39 5.13
CA GLU A 117 25.95 -10.06 3.75
C GLU A 117 24.63 -10.02 2.97
N ALA A 118 24.54 -9.09 2.03
CA ALA A 118 23.44 -8.98 1.07
C ALA A 118 23.97 -8.42 -0.25
N TYR A 119 23.52 -9.01 -1.37
CA TYR A 119 23.88 -8.58 -2.71
C TYR A 119 22.61 -8.36 -3.53
N VAL A 120 22.08 -7.14 -3.54
CA VAL A 120 20.71 -6.86 -4.00
C VAL A 120 20.75 -5.85 -5.13
N SER A 121 20.10 -6.16 -6.27
CA SER A 121 20.00 -5.22 -7.39
C SER A 121 19.40 -3.89 -6.94
N LEU A 122 19.95 -2.77 -7.44
CA LEU A 122 19.35 -1.47 -7.23
C LEU A 122 18.00 -1.39 -7.96
N PRO A 123 16.95 -0.84 -7.32
CA PRO A 123 15.71 -0.56 -8.03
C PRO A 123 15.91 0.60 -9.02
N GLY A 124 15.37 0.46 -10.23
CA GLY A 124 15.36 1.51 -11.23
C GLY A 124 14.36 2.65 -10.96
N GLY A 125 14.09 3.44 -12.01
CA GLY A 125 13.13 4.54 -11.99
C GLY A 125 11.68 4.10 -11.76
N CYS A 126 10.85 5.04 -11.29
CA CYS A 126 9.42 4.81 -11.04
C CYS A 126 8.61 5.93 -11.69
N ALA A 127 7.50 5.60 -12.35
CA ALA A 127 6.71 6.56 -13.12
C ALA A 127 6.11 7.70 -12.30
N ILE A 128 5.93 7.51 -10.99
CA ILE A 128 5.35 8.50 -10.07
C ILE A 128 6.37 9.49 -9.47
N GLY A 129 7.67 9.33 -9.77
CA GLY A 129 8.72 10.23 -9.32
C GLY A 129 10.00 9.51 -8.87
N THR A 130 11.01 10.30 -8.50
CA THR A 130 12.27 9.76 -7.96
C THR A 130 12.02 9.11 -6.62
N ARG A 131 12.42 7.85 -6.51
CA ARG A 131 12.41 7.11 -5.25
C ARG A 131 13.84 6.64 -5.09
N PRO A 132 14.70 7.34 -4.34
CA PRO A 132 16.02 6.83 -4.03
C PRO A 132 15.94 5.76 -2.92
N VAL A 133 17.01 5.00 -2.76
CA VAL A 133 17.22 4.07 -1.62
C VAL A 133 18.32 4.57 -0.68
N ASP A 134 18.83 5.77 -0.93
CA ASP A 134 19.84 6.49 -0.14
C ASP A 134 19.61 6.39 1.36
N PHE A 135 18.42 6.71 1.87
CA PHE A 135 18.14 6.67 3.31
C PHE A 135 18.19 5.26 3.90
N ILE A 136 17.95 4.22 3.09
CA ILE A 136 18.16 2.83 3.51
C ILE A 136 19.66 2.56 3.62
N LEU A 137 20.43 2.94 2.59
CA LEU A 137 21.87 2.69 2.55
C LEU A 137 22.62 3.44 3.65
N GLU A 138 22.30 4.72 3.84
CA GLU A 138 22.87 5.57 4.91
C GLU A 138 22.50 5.04 6.29
N GLY A 139 21.25 4.64 6.49
CA GLY A 139 20.81 4.01 7.72
C GLY A 139 21.55 2.71 8.02
N LEU A 140 21.70 1.81 7.04
CA LEU A 140 22.45 0.57 7.23
C LEU A 140 23.94 0.84 7.50
N LYS A 141 24.55 1.82 6.82
CA LYS A 141 25.92 2.27 7.11
C LYS A 141 26.07 2.78 8.54
N SER A 142 25.09 3.54 9.05
CA SER A 142 25.08 4.02 10.43
C SER A 142 25.01 2.89 11.47
N LEU A 143 24.52 1.72 11.07
CA LEU A 143 24.52 0.48 11.87
C LEU A 143 25.75 -0.40 11.62
N GLY A 144 26.81 0.13 11.00
CA GLY A 144 28.08 -0.57 10.78
C GLY A 144 28.16 -1.40 9.50
N ALA A 145 27.22 -1.25 8.55
CA ALA A 145 27.33 -1.91 7.25
C ALA A 145 28.35 -1.22 6.33
N HIS A 146 29.24 -2.00 5.73
CA HIS A 146 30.04 -1.59 4.59
C HIS A 146 29.26 -1.82 3.30
N ILE A 147 29.03 -0.76 2.51
CA ILE A 147 28.20 -0.83 1.31
C ILE A 147 28.99 -0.30 0.11
N VAL A 148 29.10 -1.15 -0.91
CA VAL A 148 29.66 -0.80 -2.23
C VAL A 148 28.56 -0.97 -3.28
N ILE A 149 28.49 -0.05 -4.24
CA ILE A 149 27.62 -0.18 -5.40
C ILE A 149 28.50 -0.58 -6.59
N GLU A 150 28.25 -1.76 -7.14
CA GLU A 150 29.01 -2.30 -8.27
C GLU A 150 28.06 -2.97 -9.27
N GLN A 151 28.25 -2.70 -10.56
CA GLN A 151 27.45 -3.29 -11.65
C GLN A 151 25.92 -3.17 -11.49
N GLY A 152 25.44 -2.11 -10.82
CA GLY A 152 24.01 -1.91 -10.57
C GLY A 152 23.46 -2.68 -9.35
N TYR A 153 24.32 -3.28 -8.54
CA TYR A 153 23.98 -3.99 -7.31
C TYR A 153 24.50 -3.25 -6.08
N VAL A 154 23.76 -3.39 -4.98
CA VAL A 154 24.21 -3.01 -3.64
C VAL A 154 24.81 -4.24 -2.99
N HIS A 155 26.13 -4.19 -2.77
CA HIS A 155 26.86 -5.17 -2.01
C HIS A 155 27.08 -4.65 -0.59
N ALA A 156 26.29 -5.18 0.37
CA ALA A 156 26.35 -4.79 1.77
C ALA A 156 26.95 -5.91 2.62
N LYS A 157 27.93 -5.58 3.47
CA LYS A 157 28.61 -6.50 4.39
C LYS A 157 28.66 -5.94 5.81
N ALA A 158 28.45 -6.79 6.79
CA ALA A 158 28.56 -6.47 8.21
C ALA A 158 29.26 -7.64 8.94
N PRO A 159 30.57 -7.86 8.71
CA PRO A 159 31.28 -9.07 9.15
C PRO A 159 31.18 -9.32 10.67
N GLU A 160 31.20 -8.25 11.46
CA GLU A 160 31.05 -8.28 12.93
C GLU A 160 29.60 -8.31 13.42
N GLY A 161 28.65 -8.40 12.48
CA GLY A 161 27.24 -8.11 12.69
C GLY A 161 26.96 -6.60 12.67
N LEU A 162 25.68 -6.25 12.53
CA LEU A 162 25.23 -4.87 12.69
C LEU A 162 25.38 -4.42 14.13
N GLN A 163 25.68 -3.14 14.33
CA GLN A 163 25.84 -2.49 15.62
C GLN A 163 24.70 -1.50 15.83
N GLY A 164 24.17 -1.45 17.04
CA GLY A 164 23.18 -0.45 17.44
C GLY A 164 23.79 0.94 17.37
N GLY A 165 22.96 1.91 16.97
CA GLY A 165 23.37 3.29 16.83
C GLY A 165 22.16 4.22 16.72
N ARG A 166 22.40 5.49 16.44
CA ARG A 166 21.33 6.47 16.22
C ARG A 166 21.31 6.91 14.77
N TYR A 167 20.13 6.86 14.15
CA TYR A 167 19.92 7.35 12.80
C TYR A 167 18.66 8.20 12.73
N ARG A 168 18.78 9.41 12.18
CA ARG A 168 17.66 10.31 11.93
C ARG A 168 17.39 10.36 10.44
N PHE A 169 16.18 9.95 10.03
CA PHE A 169 15.78 10.04 8.63
C PHE A 169 15.71 11.52 8.19
N PRO A 170 16.35 11.91 7.08
CA PRO A 170 16.24 13.28 6.55
C PRO A 170 14.80 13.66 6.15
N LYS A 171 14.06 12.69 5.58
CA LYS A 171 12.63 12.77 5.29
C LYS A 171 11.95 11.46 5.71
N VAL A 172 10.69 11.52 6.13
CA VAL A 172 9.91 10.34 6.47
C VAL A 172 9.87 9.37 5.29
N THR A 173 10.22 8.11 5.54
CA THR A 173 10.26 7.05 4.52
C THR A 173 9.76 5.73 5.08
N VAL A 174 8.57 5.29 4.64
CA VAL A 174 7.96 4.03 5.09
C VAL A 174 8.88 2.84 4.82
N GLY A 175 9.40 2.73 3.59
CA GLY A 175 10.31 1.66 3.21
C GLY A 175 11.64 1.72 3.95
N GLY A 176 12.17 2.92 4.21
CA GLY A 176 13.38 3.10 5.01
C GLY A 176 13.20 2.63 6.45
N THR A 177 12.09 3.03 7.08
CA THR A 177 11.73 2.60 8.43
C THR A 177 11.53 1.09 8.50
N HIS A 178 10.82 0.45 7.54
CA HIS A 178 10.69 -1.01 7.49
C HIS A 178 12.05 -1.72 7.47
N VAL A 179 12.94 -1.31 6.57
CA VAL A 179 14.24 -1.99 6.39
C VAL A 179 15.13 -1.81 7.61
N LEU A 180 15.23 -0.59 8.17
CA LEU A 180 16.04 -0.37 9.36
C LEU A 180 15.45 -1.03 10.60
N LEU A 181 14.12 -1.11 10.74
CA LEU A 181 13.50 -1.89 11.81
C LEU A 181 13.92 -3.37 11.73
N MET A 182 13.76 -3.99 10.55
CA MET A 182 14.14 -5.40 10.36
C MET A 182 15.64 -5.64 10.53
N ALA A 183 16.49 -4.67 10.18
CA ALA A 183 17.93 -4.77 10.38
C ALA A 183 18.32 -4.62 11.87
N ALA A 184 17.73 -3.64 12.57
CA ALA A 184 18.08 -3.26 13.93
C ALA A 184 17.66 -4.29 14.99
N VAL A 185 16.60 -5.08 14.74
CA VAL A 185 16.12 -6.07 15.74
C VAL A 185 17.13 -7.16 16.09
N MET A 186 18.15 -7.39 15.26
CA MET A 186 19.25 -8.31 15.55
C MET A 186 20.63 -7.64 15.63
N ALA A 187 20.67 -6.30 15.62
CA ALA A 187 21.91 -5.55 15.77
C ALA A 187 22.43 -5.63 17.23
N LYS A 188 23.74 -5.58 17.44
CA LYS A 188 24.31 -5.61 18.80
C LYS A 188 24.09 -4.26 19.50
N GLY A 189 23.34 -4.25 20.60
CA GLY A 189 23.07 -3.05 21.40
C GLY A 189 21.74 -2.37 21.07
N THR A 190 21.65 -1.07 21.35
CA THR A 190 20.42 -0.30 21.19
C THR A 190 20.49 0.57 19.93
N THR A 191 19.45 0.50 19.10
CA THR A 191 19.25 1.38 17.95
C THR A 191 18.15 2.39 18.25
N VAL A 192 18.36 3.65 17.90
CA VAL A 192 17.33 4.71 17.94
C VAL A 192 17.13 5.24 16.52
N LEU A 193 15.91 5.09 16.00
CA LEU A 193 15.49 5.65 14.72
C LEU A 193 14.62 6.88 14.96
N ASP A 194 15.10 8.05 14.56
CA ASP A 194 14.36 9.32 14.67
C ASP A 194 13.75 9.73 13.31
N ASN A 195 12.63 10.45 13.38
CA ASN A 195 11.83 10.83 12.21
C ASN A 195 11.35 9.60 11.42
N ALA A 196 11.04 8.52 12.14
CA ALA A 196 10.51 7.29 11.59
C ALA A 196 9.07 7.48 11.06
N ALA A 197 8.71 6.63 10.10
CA ALA A 197 7.36 6.53 9.57
C ALA A 197 6.37 6.02 10.63
N CYS A 198 5.21 6.65 10.73
CA CYS A 198 4.16 6.34 11.71
C CYS A 198 2.97 5.59 11.09
N GLU A 199 3.06 5.20 9.83
CA GLU A 199 2.02 4.51 9.09
C GLU A 199 1.55 3.23 9.81
N PRO A 200 0.26 2.87 9.76
CA PRO A 200 -0.27 1.65 10.38
C PRO A 200 0.47 0.37 9.95
N GLU A 201 1.00 0.36 8.73
CA GLU A 201 1.80 -0.74 8.20
C GLU A 201 3.13 -0.93 8.97
N VAL A 202 3.75 0.16 9.43
CA VAL A 202 4.97 0.12 10.28
C VAL A 202 4.63 -0.44 11.65
N THR A 203 3.52 0.02 12.24
CA THR A 203 3.01 -0.49 13.52
C THR A 203 2.72 -2.00 13.44
N ASN A 204 2.09 -2.48 12.36
CA ASN A 204 1.83 -3.91 12.17
C ASN A 204 3.13 -4.73 12.05
N LEU A 205 4.16 -4.20 11.38
CA LEU A 205 5.50 -4.82 11.37
C LEU A 205 6.12 -4.88 12.77
N ILE A 206 6.05 -3.80 13.55
CA ILE A 206 6.56 -3.76 14.93
C ILE A 206 5.86 -4.81 15.80
N GLN A 207 4.54 -4.95 15.69
CA GLN A 207 3.77 -5.96 16.40
C GLN A 207 4.20 -7.37 16.03
N ALA A 208 4.46 -7.63 14.74
CA ALA A 208 4.98 -8.92 14.29
C ALA A 208 6.36 -9.21 14.86
N LEU A 209 7.28 -8.25 14.77
CA LEU A 209 8.64 -8.39 15.32
C LEU A 209 8.61 -8.63 16.83
N LYS A 210 7.74 -7.92 17.58
CA LYS A 210 7.54 -8.13 19.02
C LYS A 210 6.97 -9.53 19.30
N ALA A 211 6.00 -10.00 18.51
CA ALA A 211 5.47 -11.35 18.62
C ALA A 211 6.54 -12.43 18.34
N MET A 212 7.54 -12.12 17.51
CA MET A 212 8.71 -12.96 17.25
C MET A 212 9.79 -12.84 18.34
N GLY A 213 9.62 -11.98 19.36
CA GLY A 213 10.55 -11.80 20.48
C GLY A 213 11.44 -10.55 20.42
N ALA A 214 11.23 -9.64 19.46
CA ALA A 214 11.96 -8.37 19.42
C ALA A 214 11.56 -7.43 20.56
N ARG A 215 12.49 -6.54 20.95
CA ARG A 215 12.27 -5.54 22.00
C ARG A 215 12.25 -4.14 21.37
N ILE A 216 11.04 -3.63 21.12
CA ILE A 216 10.82 -2.36 20.43
C ILE A 216 9.86 -1.48 21.24
N SER A 217 10.22 -0.21 21.44
CA SER A 217 9.38 0.84 22.00
C SER A 217 9.26 2.04 21.06
N GLY A 218 8.28 2.92 21.31
CA GLY A 218 7.96 4.05 20.44
C GLY A 218 7.00 3.74 19.29
N GLU A 219 6.31 2.60 19.34
CA GLU A 219 5.30 2.17 18.36
C GLU A 219 4.27 3.29 18.08
N GLY A 220 4.07 3.61 16.80
CA GLY A 220 3.20 4.71 16.37
C GLY A 220 3.77 6.13 16.54
N THR A 221 5.03 6.27 16.98
CA THR A 221 5.70 7.57 17.16
C THR A 221 6.88 7.74 16.19
N GLN A 222 7.37 8.97 16.07
CA GLN A 222 8.51 9.29 15.20
C GLN A 222 9.87 8.84 15.74
N THR A 223 9.95 8.37 16.99
CA THR A 223 11.19 7.87 17.59
C THR A 223 11.00 6.43 18.02
N LEU A 224 11.68 5.52 17.34
CA LEU A 224 11.67 4.09 17.64
C LEU A 224 12.95 3.73 18.37
N THR A 225 12.83 3.04 19.50
CA THR A 225 13.97 2.46 20.22
C THR A 225 13.91 0.95 20.13
N ILE A 226 14.98 0.35 19.61
CA ILE A 226 15.09 -1.08 19.33
C ILE A 226 16.27 -1.63 20.11
N HIS A 227 16.01 -2.55 21.03
CA HIS A 227 17.07 -3.31 21.69
C HIS A 227 17.26 -4.61 20.92
N GLY A 228 18.40 -4.76 20.27
CA GLY A 228 18.63 -5.93 19.44
C GLY A 228 18.73 -7.22 20.25
N VAL A 229 18.28 -8.31 19.65
CA VAL A 229 18.21 -9.65 20.24
C VAL A 229 19.01 -10.63 19.40
N GLU A 230 19.50 -11.71 20.03
CA GLU A 230 20.32 -12.70 19.33
C GLU A 230 19.54 -13.51 18.30
N LYS A 231 18.26 -13.75 18.55
CA LYS A 231 17.38 -14.56 17.71
C LYS A 231 15.93 -14.12 17.82
N LEU A 232 15.18 -14.36 16.75
CA LEU A 232 13.73 -14.26 16.69
C LEU A 232 13.10 -15.64 16.49
N HIS A 233 11.85 -15.77 16.93
CA HIS A 233 11.10 -17.02 17.00
C HIS A 233 9.93 -17.05 16.01
N SER A 234 9.27 -18.20 15.95
CA SER A 234 7.98 -18.35 15.29
C SER A 234 6.94 -17.40 15.89
N ALA A 235 6.02 -16.95 15.04
CA ALA A 235 4.90 -16.14 15.45
C ALA A 235 3.71 -16.37 14.52
N LYS A 236 2.52 -16.04 15.00
CA LYS A 236 1.29 -16.00 14.21
C LYS A 236 0.73 -14.60 14.27
N VAL A 237 0.68 -13.93 13.12
CA VAL A 237 0.35 -12.50 13.03
C VAL A 237 -0.71 -12.31 11.96
N GLN A 238 -1.61 -11.34 12.19
CA GLN A 238 -2.61 -10.93 11.23
C GLN A 238 -2.15 -9.67 10.51
N VAL A 239 -2.26 -9.68 9.18
CA VAL A 239 -2.14 -8.49 8.35
C VAL A 239 -3.33 -7.58 8.65
N ILE A 240 -3.07 -6.31 8.94
CA ILE A 240 -4.14 -5.33 9.19
C ILE A 240 -5.01 -5.10 7.93
N PRO A 241 -6.26 -4.63 8.06
CA PRO A 241 -7.10 -4.27 6.91
C PRO A 241 -6.49 -3.17 6.03
N ASP A 242 -6.69 -3.25 4.71
CA ASP A 242 -6.17 -2.27 3.75
C ASP A 242 -6.94 -0.96 3.82
N ARG A 243 -6.33 0.05 4.47
CA ARG A 243 -6.88 1.40 4.56
C ARG A 243 -7.04 2.07 3.19
N ILE A 244 -6.16 1.78 2.22
CA ILE A 244 -6.25 2.38 0.88
C ILE A 244 -7.42 1.77 0.12
N GLU A 245 -7.67 0.46 0.28
CA GLU A 245 -8.85 -0.17 -0.28
C GLU A 245 -10.14 0.37 0.35
N ALA A 246 -10.21 0.43 1.67
CA ALA A 246 -11.38 0.96 2.38
C ALA A 246 -11.69 2.42 2.00
N GLY A 247 -10.67 3.30 1.97
CA GLY A 247 -10.83 4.68 1.52
C GLY A 247 -11.28 4.80 0.06
N THR A 248 -10.79 3.91 -0.81
CA THR A 248 -11.19 3.86 -2.23
C THR A 248 -12.67 3.53 -2.37
N TYR A 249 -13.18 2.52 -1.65
CA TYR A 249 -14.60 2.18 -1.71
C TYR A 249 -15.50 3.22 -1.04
N ALA A 250 -15.05 3.84 0.05
CA ALA A 250 -15.75 4.99 0.62
C ALA A 250 -15.89 6.14 -0.38
N MET A 251 -14.84 6.42 -1.17
CA MET A 251 -14.88 7.43 -2.24
C MET A 251 -15.77 7.01 -3.42
N ALA A 252 -15.83 5.72 -3.75
CA ALA A 252 -16.77 5.21 -4.75
C ALA A 252 -18.22 5.48 -4.34
N VAL A 253 -18.59 5.19 -3.09
CA VAL A 253 -19.91 5.49 -2.53
C VAL A 253 -20.15 7.00 -2.45
N ALA A 254 -19.15 7.78 -2.04
CA ALA A 254 -19.25 9.23 -2.05
C ALA A 254 -19.47 9.80 -3.46
N MET A 255 -18.93 9.16 -4.49
CA MET A 255 -19.08 9.63 -5.87
C MET A 255 -20.51 9.42 -6.38
N ILE A 256 -21.04 8.20 -6.25
CA ILE A 256 -22.26 7.77 -6.96
C ILE A 256 -23.47 7.53 -6.05
N GLY A 257 -23.27 7.58 -4.74
CA GLY A 257 -24.30 7.40 -3.73
C GLY A 257 -24.64 5.94 -3.42
N GLY A 258 -25.57 5.74 -2.49
CA GLY A 258 -25.99 4.45 -1.95
C GLY A 258 -25.57 4.25 -0.49
N ASP A 259 -25.66 3.01 0.00
CA ASP A 259 -25.39 2.60 1.39
C ASP A 259 -24.55 1.33 1.43
N VAL A 260 -23.29 1.45 1.83
CA VAL A 260 -22.33 0.34 1.84
C VAL A 260 -21.69 0.18 3.21
N PHE A 261 -21.67 -1.07 3.68
CA PHE A 261 -20.89 -1.47 4.82
C PHE A 261 -19.51 -1.99 4.39
N LEU A 262 -18.46 -1.25 4.76
CA LEU A 262 -17.06 -1.64 4.55
C LEU A 262 -16.62 -2.56 5.70
N LYS A 263 -16.89 -3.85 5.56
CA LYS A 263 -16.60 -4.86 6.59
C LYS A 263 -15.09 -5.02 6.79
N ASN A 264 -14.67 -5.12 8.04
CA ASN A 264 -13.29 -5.16 8.54
C ASN A 264 -12.51 -3.84 8.41
N ALA A 265 -13.09 -2.75 7.86
CA ALA A 265 -12.37 -1.48 7.79
C ALA A 265 -12.04 -0.95 9.19
N ASN A 266 -10.80 -0.50 9.41
CA ASN A 266 -10.41 0.12 10.68
C ASN A 266 -10.45 1.66 10.53
N PRO A 267 -11.37 2.37 11.22
CA PRO A 267 -11.51 3.82 11.11
C PRO A 267 -10.27 4.58 11.61
N HIS A 268 -9.53 4.05 12.59
CA HIS A 268 -8.34 4.70 13.14
C HIS A 268 -7.18 4.77 12.13
N HIS A 269 -7.19 3.91 11.10
CA HIS A 269 -6.20 3.95 10.03
C HIS A 269 -6.55 5.00 8.95
N LEU A 270 -7.73 5.63 9.05
CA LEU A 270 -8.31 6.50 8.04
C LEU A 270 -8.81 7.84 8.58
N THR A 271 -8.46 8.23 9.81
CA THR A 271 -9.03 9.41 10.50
C THR A 271 -9.11 10.65 9.60
N GLU A 272 -7.99 11.11 9.03
CA GLU A 272 -7.97 12.31 8.16
C GLU A 272 -8.82 12.13 6.88
N VAL A 273 -8.82 10.93 6.31
CA VAL A 273 -9.60 10.60 5.11
C VAL A 273 -11.10 10.66 5.41
N LEU A 274 -11.54 10.05 6.50
CA LEU A 274 -12.95 10.05 6.91
C LEU A 274 -13.43 11.46 7.24
N GLU A 275 -12.60 12.27 7.90
CA GLU A 275 -12.94 13.67 8.18
C GLU A 275 -13.07 14.51 6.89
N CYS A 276 -12.20 14.28 5.90
CA CYS A 276 -12.36 14.89 4.58
C CYS A 276 -13.64 14.43 3.87
N LEU A 277 -13.95 13.13 3.90
CA LEU A 277 -15.16 12.60 3.26
C LEU A 277 -16.45 13.06 3.92
N LYS A 278 -16.49 13.23 5.24
CA LYS A 278 -17.64 13.85 5.92
C LYS A 278 -17.93 15.25 5.38
N LYS A 279 -16.88 16.05 5.14
CA LYS A 279 -17.00 17.40 4.58
C LYS A 279 -17.55 17.41 3.16
N THR A 280 -17.37 16.33 2.38
CA THR A 280 -17.98 16.21 1.04
C THR A 280 -19.48 15.92 1.09
N GLY A 281 -20.04 15.66 2.27
CA GLY A 281 -21.42 15.25 2.48
C GLY A 281 -21.63 13.73 2.58
N LEU A 282 -20.56 12.93 2.66
CA LEU A 282 -20.68 11.49 2.94
C LEU A 282 -21.06 11.28 4.41
N GLU A 283 -22.14 10.56 4.67
CA GLU A 283 -22.48 10.10 6.01
C GLU A 283 -21.61 8.90 6.37
N ILE A 284 -21.01 8.93 7.56
CA ILE A 284 -20.09 7.89 8.02
C ILE A 284 -20.50 7.46 9.43
N GLU A 285 -20.78 6.18 9.60
CA GLU A 285 -21.09 5.56 10.88
C GLU A 285 -20.04 4.49 11.20
N ILE A 286 -19.35 4.63 12.33
CA ILE A 286 -18.37 3.65 12.79
C ILE A 286 -19.11 2.52 13.50
N LYS A 287 -18.88 1.27 13.08
CA LYS A 287 -19.44 0.07 13.70
C LYS A 287 -18.32 -0.85 14.21
N PRO A 288 -18.59 -1.78 15.14
CA PRO A 288 -17.56 -2.69 15.66
C PRO A 288 -16.84 -3.51 14.58
N GLU A 289 -17.56 -3.91 13.52
CA GLU A 289 -17.03 -4.77 12.45
C GLU A 289 -16.61 -4.00 11.19
N GLY A 290 -16.60 -2.67 11.20
CA GLY A 290 -16.28 -1.89 10.00
C GLY A 290 -16.83 -0.48 10.01
N ILE A 291 -17.00 0.07 8.80
CA ILE A 291 -17.46 1.45 8.61
C ILE A 291 -18.65 1.41 7.65
N ASN A 292 -19.79 1.95 8.07
CA ASN A 292 -20.90 2.20 7.16
C ASN A 292 -20.74 3.57 6.52
N VAL A 293 -20.88 3.63 5.20
CA VAL A 293 -20.81 4.86 4.42
C VAL A 293 -22.06 5.02 3.58
N ARG A 294 -22.69 6.20 3.62
CA ARG A 294 -23.94 6.47 2.93
C ARG A 294 -23.96 7.85 2.32
N ARG A 295 -24.49 7.98 1.11
CA ARG A 295 -24.81 9.27 0.50
C ARG A 295 -26.04 9.13 -0.38
N ASN A 296 -27.01 10.05 -0.24
CA ASN A 296 -28.10 10.13 -1.20
C ASN A 296 -27.53 10.57 -2.57
N PRO A 297 -27.76 9.82 -3.68
CA PRO A 297 -27.27 10.20 -5.01
C PRO A 297 -27.64 11.62 -5.44
N GLU A 298 -28.81 12.12 -5.03
CA GLU A 298 -29.31 13.47 -5.34
C GLU A 298 -28.62 14.59 -4.54
N GLN A 299 -27.96 14.23 -3.44
CA GLN A 299 -27.22 15.20 -2.63
C GLN A 299 -26.04 15.75 -3.44
N LYS A 300 -25.72 17.02 -3.25
CA LYS A 300 -24.54 17.63 -3.85
C LYS A 300 -23.28 17.23 -3.10
N ILE A 301 -22.21 16.94 -3.85
CA ILE A 301 -20.88 16.70 -3.29
C ILE A 301 -20.25 18.07 -3.03
N MET A 302 -19.85 18.33 -1.79
CA MET A 302 -19.20 19.61 -1.45
C MET A 302 -17.71 19.56 -1.81
N PRO A 303 -17.14 20.66 -2.34
CA PRO A 303 -15.71 20.72 -2.64
C PRO A 303 -14.89 20.77 -1.34
N VAL A 304 -13.78 20.03 -1.31
CA VAL A 304 -12.89 19.93 -0.15
C VAL A 304 -11.46 19.95 -0.62
N ASP A 305 -10.66 20.85 -0.05
CA ASP A 305 -9.22 20.92 -0.31
C ASP A 305 -8.49 19.85 0.50
N ILE A 306 -7.47 19.23 -0.11
CA ILE A 306 -6.58 18.29 0.58
C ILE A 306 -5.11 18.61 0.31
N LYS A 307 -4.28 18.27 1.29
CA LYS A 307 -2.82 18.25 1.16
C LYS A 307 -2.31 16.89 1.62
N THR A 308 -1.58 16.19 0.77
CA THR A 308 -1.03 14.89 1.12
C THR A 308 0.09 15.03 2.16
N GLY A 309 0.42 13.95 2.86
CA GLY A 309 1.58 13.91 3.75
C GLY A 309 1.81 12.53 4.36
N PRO A 310 2.87 12.38 5.17
CA PRO A 310 3.07 11.19 5.99
C PRO A 310 1.92 11.02 7.00
N PHE A 311 1.61 9.78 7.38
CA PHE A 311 0.57 9.50 8.36
C PHE A 311 0.82 10.27 9.68
N PRO A 312 -0.21 10.91 10.28
CA PRO A 312 -1.64 10.75 10.04
C PRO A 312 -2.28 11.69 8.99
N ALA A 313 -1.49 12.45 8.22
CA ALA A 313 -2.02 13.31 7.17
C ALA A 313 -2.69 12.51 6.03
N PHE A 314 -3.33 13.22 5.10
CA PHE A 314 -4.02 12.59 3.97
C PHE A 314 -3.03 11.76 3.13
N PRO A 315 -3.28 10.46 2.92
CA PRO A 315 -2.31 9.60 2.25
C PRO A 315 -2.30 9.86 0.75
N THR A 316 -1.10 10.05 0.19
CA THR A 316 -0.88 10.18 -1.27
C THR A 316 -1.47 9.00 -2.06
N ASP A 317 -1.61 7.82 -1.46
CA ASP A 317 -2.21 6.64 -2.10
C ASP A 317 -3.74 6.73 -2.32
N LEU A 318 -4.41 7.72 -1.72
CA LEU A 318 -5.83 8.04 -1.94
C LEU A 318 -6.04 9.37 -2.68
N GLN A 319 -4.96 10.08 -3.05
CA GLN A 319 -5.03 11.40 -3.67
C GLN A 319 -5.79 11.37 -5.00
N ALA A 320 -5.53 10.37 -5.85
CA ALA A 320 -6.15 10.26 -7.17
C ALA A 320 -7.64 9.91 -7.10
N GLN A 321 -8.00 9.01 -6.18
CA GLN A 321 -9.38 8.61 -5.91
C GLN A 321 -10.20 9.82 -5.42
N PHE A 322 -9.60 10.61 -4.54
CA PHE A 322 -10.21 11.85 -4.06
C PHE A 322 -10.33 12.89 -5.18
N MET A 323 -9.33 12.99 -6.05
CA MET A 323 -9.42 13.84 -7.25
C MET A 323 -10.59 13.44 -8.14
N ALA A 324 -10.77 12.14 -8.42
CA ALA A 324 -11.94 11.66 -9.18
C ALA A 324 -13.25 12.07 -8.50
N LEU A 325 -13.36 11.94 -7.18
CA LEU A 325 -14.53 12.40 -6.42
C LEU A 325 -14.78 13.91 -6.61
N MET A 326 -13.73 14.73 -6.51
CA MET A 326 -13.82 16.19 -6.66
C MET A 326 -14.23 16.63 -8.07
N THR A 327 -14.07 15.79 -9.10
CA THR A 327 -14.59 16.12 -10.46
C THR A 327 -16.12 16.25 -10.50
N ARG A 328 -16.85 15.75 -9.50
CA ARG A 328 -18.31 15.89 -9.37
C ARG A 328 -18.75 16.85 -8.25
N ALA A 329 -17.81 17.55 -7.62
CA ALA A 329 -18.13 18.50 -6.55
C ALA A 329 -18.88 19.73 -7.08
N GLN A 330 -19.72 20.36 -6.26
CA GLN A 330 -20.33 21.64 -6.60
C GLN A 330 -19.38 22.80 -6.25
N GLY A 331 -18.37 23.00 -7.07
CA GLY A 331 -17.38 24.07 -6.91
C GLY A 331 -15.98 23.59 -7.26
N ASN A 332 -14.98 24.28 -6.70
CA ASN A 332 -13.58 24.04 -6.99
C ASN A 332 -12.87 23.47 -5.75
N ALA A 333 -11.96 22.53 -5.96
CA ALA A 333 -11.11 21.96 -4.92
C ALA A 333 -9.64 21.99 -5.32
N HIS A 334 -8.77 22.23 -4.34
CA HIS A 334 -7.32 22.19 -4.50
C HIS A 334 -6.76 20.91 -3.90
N ILE A 335 -5.99 20.18 -4.70
CA ILE A 335 -5.32 18.95 -4.29
C ILE A 335 -3.81 19.18 -4.39
N THR A 336 -3.14 19.23 -3.23
CA THR A 336 -1.70 19.46 -3.15
C THR A 336 -0.95 18.17 -2.80
N GLU A 337 -0.05 17.73 -3.67
CA GLU A 337 0.75 16.52 -3.51
C GLU A 337 2.20 16.86 -3.13
N ILE A 338 2.62 16.53 -1.89
CA ILE A 338 3.97 16.83 -1.38
C ILE A 338 4.85 15.59 -1.18
N VAL A 339 4.28 14.38 -1.38
CA VAL A 339 5.00 13.12 -1.21
C VAL A 339 5.71 12.72 -2.50
N PHE A 340 5.03 12.84 -3.64
CA PHE A 340 5.53 12.43 -4.96
C PHE A 340 5.37 13.53 -6.02
N GLU A 341 6.48 13.96 -6.60
CA GLU A 341 6.54 15.11 -7.52
C GLU A 341 5.67 14.97 -8.78
N ASN A 342 5.50 13.74 -9.30
CA ASN A 342 4.84 13.49 -10.59
C ASN A 342 3.61 12.59 -10.48
N ARG A 343 2.87 12.65 -9.36
CA ARG A 343 1.72 11.76 -9.13
C ARG A 343 0.40 12.23 -9.75
N PHE A 344 0.44 12.98 -10.86
CA PHE A 344 -0.76 13.47 -11.57
C PHE A 344 -1.00 12.82 -12.94
N MET A 345 -0.34 11.68 -13.24
CA MET A 345 -0.47 10.99 -14.54
C MET A 345 -1.91 10.59 -14.92
N HIS A 346 -2.79 10.39 -13.94
CA HIS A 346 -4.20 10.05 -14.12
C HIS A 346 -5.05 11.24 -14.60
N VAL A 347 -4.56 12.48 -14.48
CA VAL A 347 -5.31 13.70 -14.82
C VAL A 347 -5.71 13.73 -16.29
N GLN A 348 -4.80 13.36 -17.19
CA GLN A 348 -5.10 13.34 -18.63
C GLN A 348 -6.20 12.33 -18.97
N GLU A 349 -6.23 11.19 -18.28
CA GLU A 349 -7.27 10.18 -18.45
C GLU A 349 -8.62 10.62 -17.84
N LEU A 350 -8.61 11.37 -16.74
CA LEU A 350 -9.82 11.99 -16.20
C LEU A 350 -10.38 13.09 -17.13
N ILE A 351 -9.52 13.87 -17.78
CA ILE A 351 -9.92 14.88 -18.77
C ILE A 351 -10.63 14.21 -19.96
N ARG A 352 -10.19 13.01 -20.38
CA ARG A 352 -10.89 12.23 -21.42
C ARG A 352 -12.32 11.83 -21.02
N LEU A 353 -12.61 11.76 -19.71
CA LEU A 353 -13.96 11.54 -19.18
C LEU A 353 -14.75 12.85 -18.99
N GLY A 354 -14.20 14.00 -19.40
CA GLY A 354 -14.85 15.31 -19.28
C GLY A 354 -14.53 16.06 -17.99
N ALA A 355 -13.55 15.62 -17.20
CA ALA A 355 -13.12 16.36 -16.00
C ALA A 355 -12.40 17.66 -16.37
N GLN A 356 -12.57 18.70 -15.53
CA GLN A 356 -11.87 19.99 -15.68
C GLN A 356 -10.81 20.12 -14.59
N ILE A 357 -9.54 19.89 -14.96
CA ILE A 357 -8.43 19.86 -14.00
C ILE A 357 -7.27 20.67 -14.58
N THR A 358 -6.76 21.62 -13.78
CA THR A 358 -5.57 22.42 -14.13
C THR A 358 -4.44 22.11 -13.16
N LEU A 359 -3.25 21.83 -13.68
CA LEU A 359 -2.07 21.56 -12.87
C LEU A 359 -1.19 22.80 -12.75
N ASN A 360 -0.79 23.13 -11.53
CA ASN A 360 0.19 24.16 -11.21
C ASN A 360 1.22 23.60 -10.23
N GLY A 361 2.35 23.10 -10.77
CA GLY A 361 3.38 22.44 -9.96
C GLY A 361 2.84 21.23 -9.20
N GLN A 362 2.89 21.31 -7.87
CA GLN A 362 2.42 20.25 -6.96
C GLN A 362 0.93 20.33 -6.63
N THR A 363 0.23 21.35 -7.13
CA THR A 363 -1.20 21.57 -6.83
C THR A 363 -2.05 21.41 -8.09
N ALA A 364 -3.11 20.63 -7.96
CA ALA A 364 -4.16 20.51 -8.98
C ALA A 364 -5.40 21.29 -8.53
N LEU A 365 -5.89 22.18 -9.39
CA LEU A 365 -7.21 22.79 -9.28
C LEU A 365 -8.21 21.88 -10.01
N VAL A 366 -9.17 21.33 -9.28
CA VAL A 366 -10.25 20.51 -9.82
C VAL A 366 -11.52 21.34 -9.82
N CYS A 367 -12.04 21.66 -11.00
CA CYS A 367 -13.33 22.30 -11.17
C CYS A 367 -14.39 21.21 -11.37
N GLY A 368 -15.34 21.11 -10.46
CA GLY A 368 -16.38 20.09 -10.56
C GLY A 368 -17.30 20.33 -11.75
N THR A 369 -17.73 19.23 -12.39
CA THR A 369 -18.63 19.22 -13.54
C THR A 369 -19.91 18.45 -13.22
N GLU A 370 -21.02 18.84 -13.86
CA GLU A 370 -22.32 18.16 -13.74
C GLU A 370 -22.36 16.80 -14.43
N ASN A 371 -21.52 16.57 -15.42
CA ASN A 371 -21.53 15.34 -16.20
C ASN A 371 -20.11 14.89 -16.54
N LEU A 372 -19.84 13.61 -16.31
CA LEU A 372 -18.71 12.90 -16.91
C LEU A 372 -19.25 12.02 -18.04
N GLN A 373 -18.44 11.78 -19.07
CA GLN A 373 -18.80 10.97 -20.23
C GLN A 373 -17.89 9.74 -20.31
N GLY A 374 -18.49 8.59 -20.55
CA GLY A 374 -17.77 7.34 -20.70
C GLY A 374 -16.88 7.37 -21.95
N ALA A 375 -15.63 6.93 -21.77
CA ALA A 375 -14.63 6.92 -22.84
C ALA A 375 -13.71 5.71 -22.71
N GLN A 376 -12.83 5.51 -23.70
CA GLN A 376 -11.70 4.60 -23.54
C GLN A 376 -10.55 5.33 -22.84
N VAL A 377 -10.08 4.74 -21.74
CA VAL A 377 -9.01 5.27 -20.89
C VAL A 377 -7.99 4.17 -20.55
N MET A 378 -6.84 4.58 -20.05
CA MET A 378 -5.71 3.68 -19.81
C MET A 378 -5.15 3.80 -18.40
N ALA A 379 -5.05 2.66 -17.71
CA ALA A 379 -4.37 2.58 -16.42
C ALA A 379 -2.85 2.82 -16.58
N THR A 380 -2.27 3.62 -15.69
CA THR A 380 -0.84 4.02 -15.73
C THR A 380 -0.07 3.66 -14.46
N ASP A 381 -0.75 3.53 -13.32
CA ASP A 381 -0.17 3.08 -12.04
C ASP A 381 -1.14 2.19 -11.25
N LEU A 382 -0.69 1.65 -10.11
CA LEU A 382 -1.50 0.71 -9.33
C LEU A 382 -2.60 1.35 -8.46
N ARG A 383 -2.44 2.61 -8.02
CA ARG A 383 -3.38 3.27 -7.10
C ARG A 383 -4.17 4.36 -7.81
N ALA A 384 -3.54 5.20 -8.63
CA ALA A 384 -4.28 6.24 -9.35
C ALA A 384 -5.19 5.68 -10.44
N SER A 385 -4.87 4.55 -11.06
CA SER A 385 -5.78 3.96 -12.06
C SER A 385 -7.17 3.59 -11.51
N VAL A 386 -7.33 3.39 -10.20
CA VAL A 386 -8.65 3.15 -9.60
C VAL A 386 -9.51 4.41 -9.59
N SER A 387 -8.90 5.60 -9.68
CA SER A 387 -9.64 6.85 -9.85
C SER A 387 -10.43 6.86 -11.15
N LEU A 388 -9.91 6.20 -12.20
CA LEU A 388 -10.62 6.05 -13.47
C LEU A 388 -11.85 5.16 -13.33
N VAL A 389 -11.76 4.11 -12.49
CA VAL A 389 -12.91 3.27 -12.15
C VAL A 389 -13.95 4.08 -11.37
N ILE A 390 -13.55 4.85 -10.35
CA ILE A 390 -14.46 5.71 -9.59
C ILE A 390 -15.15 6.74 -10.50
N ALA A 391 -14.40 7.42 -11.37
CA ALA A 391 -14.94 8.37 -12.34
C ALA A 391 -15.93 7.68 -13.31
N ALA A 392 -15.58 6.49 -13.79
CA ALA A 392 -16.41 5.70 -14.70
C ALA A 392 -17.75 5.27 -14.08
N LEU A 393 -17.79 4.99 -12.77
CA LEU A 393 -19.04 4.65 -12.08
C LEU A 393 -20.06 5.80 -12.13
N ALA A 394 -19.60 7.05 -12.26
CA ALA A 394 -20.44 8.25 -12.36
C ALA A 394 -20.61 8.76 -13.80
N ALA A 395 -19.89 8.20 -14.76
CA ALA A 395 -19.87 8.68 -16.13
C ALA A 395 -21.08 8.17 -16.92
N GLN A 396 -21.64 9.02 -17.78
CA GLN A 396 -22.72 8.66 -18.68
C GLN A 396 -22.19 7.77 -19.81
N GLY A 397 -22.84 6.64 -20.03
CA GLY A 397 -22.46 5.69 -21.08
C GLY A 397 -21.36 4.72 -20.64
N LYS A 398 -20.65 4.17 -21.64
CA LYS A 398 -19.69 3.07 -21.43
C LYS A 398 -18.26 3.60 -21.31
N THR A 399 -17.57 3.20 -20.25
CA THR A 399 -16.12 3.41 -20.09
C THR A 399 -15.37 2.09 -20.27
N ILE A 400 -14.23 2.13 -20.95
CA ILE A 400 -13.32 0.98 -21.12
C ILE A 400 -11.97 1.35 -20.52
N VAL A 401 -11.61 0.72 -19.40
CA VAL A 401 -10.32 0.89 -18.74
C VAL A 401 -9.37 -0.21 -19.21
N SER A 402 -8.32 0.17 -19.94
CA SER A 402 -7.30 -0.75 -20.46
C SER A 402 -6.09 -0.86 -19.52
N ARG A 403 -5.24 -1.88 -19.72
CA ARG A 403 -4.00 -2.14 -18.94
C ARG A 403 -4.26 -2.44 -17.45
N VAL A 404 -5.30 -3.22 -17.18
CA VAL A 404 -5.79 -3.51 -15.82
C VAL A 404 -4.80 -4.29 -14.94
N TYR A 405 -3.74 -4.86 -15.52
CA TYR A 405 -2.65 -5.48 -14.76
C TYR A 405 -2.00 -4.52 -13.75
N HIS A 406 -2.11 -3.20 -13.94
CA HIS A 406 -1.71 -2.23 -12.93
C HIS A 406 -2.62 -2.28 -11.68
N LEU A 407 -3.95 -2.38 -11.86
CA LEU A 407 -4.94 -2.48 -10.78
C LEU A 407 -4.79 -3.79 -10.00
N ASP A 408 -4.46 -4.89 -10.69
CA ASP A 408 -4.28 -6.23 -10.08
C ASP A 408 -3.09 -6.30 -9.08
N ARG A 409 -2.23 -5.27 -9.09
CA ARG A 409 -1.18 -5.08 -8.09
C ARG A 409 -1.66 -4.39 -6.82
N GLY A 410 -2.79 -3.72 -6.86
CA GLY A 410 -3.32 -2.87 -5.79
C GLY A 410 -4.62 -3.37 -5.18
N PHE A 411 -5.52 -3.95 -5.97
CA PHE A 411 -6.88 -4.27 -5.56
C PHE A 411 -7.23 -5.71 -5.90
N GLU A 412 -7.80 -6.42 -4.93
CA GLU A 412 -8.16 -7.83 -5.07
C GLU A 412 -9.59 -7.93 -5.58
N ARG A 413 -9.76 -8.40 -6.84
CA ARG A 413 -11.07 -8.63 -7.47
C ARG A 413 -12.00 -7.41 -7.37
N LEU A 414 -11.46 -6.24 -7.70
CA LEU A 414 -12.13 -4.95 -7.61
C LEU A 414 -13.52 -4.96 -8.25
N GLU A 415 -13.60 -5.48 -9.47
CA GLU A 415 -14.80 -5.56 -10.27
C GLU A 415 -15.88 -6.41 -9.60
N GLU A 416 -15.50 -7.50 -8.94
CA GLU A 416 -16.46 -8.38 -8.28
C GLU A 416 -17.03 -7.75 -7.02
N LYS A 417 -16.19 -7.11 -6.21
CA LYS A 417 -16.61 -6.38 -5.00
C LYS A 417 -17.58 -5.26 -5.35
N LEU A 418 -17.32 -4.51 -6.44
CA LEU A 418 -18.21 -3.45 -6.90
C LEU A 418 -19.50 -3.99 -7.52
N ALA A 419 -19.42 -5.05 -8.34
CA ALA A 419 -20.59 -5.68 -8.96
C ALA A 419 -21.54 -6.27 -7.91
N GLN A 420 -21.01 -6.86 -6.83
CA GLN A 420 -21.78 -7.34 -5.67
C GLN A 420 -22.58 -6.22 -4.97
N CYS A 421 -22.17 -4.97 -5.15
CA CYS A 421 -22.88 -3.80 -4.65
C CYS A 421 -23.71 -3.06 -5.71
N GLY A 422 -23.95 -3.66 -6.89
CA GLY A 422 -24.85 -3.10 -7.91
C GLY A 422 -24.18 -2.26 -9.00
N ALA A 423 -22.85 -2.15 -9.00
CA ALA A 423 -22.14 -1.54 -10.13
C ALA A 423 -22.30 -2.38 -11.40
N ASN A 424 -22.58 -1.74 -12.55
CA ASN A 424 -22.52 -2.40 -13.84
C ASN A 424 -21.07 -2.38 -14.36
N ILE A 425 -20.28 -3.34 -13.86
CA ILE A 425 -18.84 -3.47 -14.10
C ILE A 425 -18.50 -4.92 -14.41
N GLN A 426 -17.64 -5.14 -15.39
CA GLN A 426 -17.16 -6.47 -15.76
C GLN A 426 -15.72 -6.43 -16.27
N ARG A 427 -14.94 -7.46 -15.96
CA ARG A 427 -13.65 -7.71 -16.60
C ARG A 427 -13.87 -8.45 -17.91
N VAL A 428 -13.20 -8.01 -18.97
CA VAL A 428 -13.17 -8.69 -20.26
C VAL A 428 -11.75 -9.18 -20.49
N THR A 429 -11.60 -10.49 -20.64
CA THR A 429 -10.34 -11.13 -20.99
C THR A 429 -10.08 -11.00 -22.49
N GLY A 430 -8.82 -10.85 -22.87
CA GLY A 430 -8.47 -10.80 -24.30
C GLY A 430 -6.99 -10.85 -24.54
#